data_AF-A0A6G0QG63-F1
#
_entry.id   AF-A0A6G0QG63-F1
#
_cell.length_a   1.000
_cell.length_b   1.000
_cell.length_c   1.000
_cell.angle_alpha   90.00
_cell.angle_beta   90.00
_cell.angle_gamma   90.00
#
_symmetry.space_group_name_H-M   'P 1'
#
loop_
_entity.id
_entity.type
_entity.pdbx_description
1 polymer ?
#
loop_
_entity_poly.entity_id
_entity_poly.type
_entity_poly.pdbx_seq_one_letter_code
_entity_poly.pdbx_strand_id
1 'polypeptide(L)'
;MSWLWGNETTEQAQFVVSALQSELDERESKIQALEAALKREQQDLTALLEDEVKELEARRKAIEQELQGVDALIREKQRLIQRGKSDGAKKKKNGKNKKSGGSPRNAEQKPQAAVAAASNSNGTVKEKETVLSPKAKKKQQKKKKATAAAAATESAAGVANAEVGESKAVLPMDKNLKMVAKEEPNVAFIIQRSNNSNTVVYAGCKSSDGKSLDETTPIKVFWIMYEKEGNPREDLNMIERNTAYGVTSKPSDVPGEYLAAIASLRDRDCVLRLDKHGNVLALTTINGKKGMVLRRVFVQMTTSWGIPTVDYVDIHGVDPTTHEPVYEKKKNK
;
A
#
# COMPACT_ATOMS: atom_id res chain seq x y z
N MET A 1 51.77 -29.45 41.17
CA MET A 1 50.87 -28.30 41.39
C MET A 1 49.70 -28.48 40.42
N SER A 2 48.46 -28.48 40.89
CA SER A 2 47.29 -28.66 40.02
C SER A 2 46.75 -27.29 39.58
N TRP A 3 46.31 -27.17 38.33
CA TRP A 3 45.74 -25.93 37.79
C TRP A 3 44.22 -25.96 37.93
N LEU A 4 43.64 -24.87 38.46
CA LEU A 4 42.30 -24.87 39.05
C LEU A 4 41.44 -23.74 38.44
N TRP A 5 41.23 -23.80 37.12
CA TRP A 5 40.52 -22.80 36.32
C TRP A 5 39.69 -23.46 35.21
N GLY A 6 38.61 -24.19 35.58
CA GLY A 6 37.85 -25.03 34.64
C GLY A 6 36.32 -25.06 34.74
N ASN A 7 35.70 -24.53 35.81
CA ASN A 7 34.25 -24.64 36.05
C ASN A 7 33.47 -23.33 35.78
N GLU A 8 34.03 -22.18 36.16
CA GLU A 8 33.31 -20.89 36.15
C GLU A 8 32.72 -20.53 34.77
N THR A 9 33.49 -20.74 33.70
CA THR A 9 33.11 -20.41 32.33
C THR A 9 32.12 -21.41 31.71
N THR A 10 32.17 -22.69 32.11
CA THR A 10 31.18 -23.68 31.66
C THR A 10 29.82 -23.48 32.33
N GLU A 11 29.79 -23.14 33.62
CA GLU A 11 28.55 -22.81 34.33
C GLU A 11 27.89 -21.53 33.80
N GLN A 12 28.68 -20.49 33.50
CA GLN A 12 28.17 -19.27 32.84
C GLN A 12 27.63 -19.55 31.43
N ALA A 13 28.30 -20.40 30.64
CA ALA A 13 27.81 -20.81 29.33
C ALA A 13 26.49 -21.61 29.44
N GLN A 14 26.41 -22.53 30.41
CA GLN A 14 25.19 -23.31 30.69
C GLN A 14 24.00 -22.40 31.01
N PHE A 15 24.21 -21.34 31.80
CA PHE A 15 23.18 -20.37 32.17
C PHE A 15 22.72 -19.51 30.97
N VAL A 16 23.63 -19.06 30.12
CA VAL A 16 23.27 -18.30 28.91
C VAL A 16 22.50 -19.19 27.92
N VAL A 17 22.89 -20.45 27.75
CA VAL A 17 22.17 -21.40 26.90
C VAL A 17 20.75 -21.67 27.43
N SER A 18 20.57 -21.85 28.74
CA SER A 18 19.23 -22.08 29.30
C SER A 18 18.34 -20.83 29.23
N ALA A 19 18.90 -19.64 29.40
CA ALA A 19 18.18 -18.38 29.19
C ALA A 19 17.75 -18.19 27.72
N LEU A 20 18.64 -18.48 26.77
CA LEU A 20 18.33 -18.41 25.34
C LEU A 20 17.29 -19.46 24.92
N GLN A 21 17.30 -20.66 25.49
CA GLN A 21 16.25 -21.66 25.27
C GLN A 21 14.90 -21.17 25.83
N SER A 22 14.86 -20.63 27.05
CA SER A 22 13.62 -20.07 27.61
C SER A 22 13.08 -18.90 26.78
N GLU A 23 13.94 -18.04 26.22
CA GLU A 23 13.53 -16.99 25.30
C GLU A 23 13.01 -17.55 23.96
N LEU A 24 13.55 -18.67 23.47
CA LEU A 24 13.08 -19.34 22.26
C LEU A 24 11.72 -19.99 22.49
N ASP A 25 11.55 -20.77 23.56
CA ASP A 25 10.29 -21.41 23.95
C ASP A 25 9.17 -20.37 24.14
N GLU A 26 9.49 -19.22 24.76
CA GLU A 26 8.58 -18.08 24.87
C GLU A 26 8.17 -17.49 23.50
N ARG A 27 9.09 -17.44 22.53
CA ARG A 27 8.81 -16.92 21.18
C ARG A 27 7.99 -17.92 20.37
N GLU A 28 8.28 -19.22 20.44
CA GLU A 28 7.49 -20.26 19.79
C GLU A 28 6.06 -20.30 20.33
N SER A 29 5.88 -20.19 21.65
CA SER A 29 4.57 -20.07 22.30
C SER A 29 3.78 -18.83 21.81
N LYS A 30 4.45 -17.67 21.70
CA LYS A 30 3.84 -16.43 21.15
C LYS A 30 3.49 -16.57 19.66
N ILE A 31 4.29 -17.27 18.87
CA ILE A 31 4.00 -17.57 17.45
C ILE A 31 2.77 -18.47 17.34
N GLN A 32 2.70 -19.58 18.07
CA GLN A 32 1.51 -20.46 18.09
C GLN A 32 0.24 -19.71 18.52
N ALA A 33 0.33 -18.82 19.51
CA ALA A 33 -0.80 -18.01 19.94
C ALA A 33 -1.30 -17.06 18.84
N LEU A 34 -0.40 -16.44 18.08
CA LEU A 34 -0.73 -15.57 16.94
C LEU A 34 -1.29 -16.36 15.75
N GLU A 35 -0.71 -17.52 15.41
CA GLU A 35 -1.23 -18.41 14.37
C GLU A 35 -2.64 -18.91 14.71
N ALA A 36 -2.88 -19.29 15.98
CA ALA A 36 -4.19 -19.70 16.47
C ALA A 36 -5.20 -18.54 16.54
N ALA A 37 -4.76 -17.29 16.70
CA ALA A 37 -5.62 -16.11 16.62
C ALA A 37 -6.01 -15.82 15.15
N LEU A 38 -5.01 -15.71 14.27
CA LEU A 38 -5.21 -15.48 12.83
C LEU A 38 -6.10 -16.55 12.19
N LYS A 39 -5.95 -17.82 12.58
CA LYS A 39 -6.79 -18.91 12.09
C LYS A 39 -8.25 -18.79 12.54
N ARG A 40 -8.52 -18.28 13.76
CA ARG A 40 -9.89 -17.98 14.20
C ARG A 40 -10.49 -16.84 13.39
N GLU A 41 -9.77 -15.72 13.25
CA GLU A 41 -10.24 -14.59 12.43
C GLU A 41 -10.56 -15.01 10.98
N GLN A 42 -9.73 -15.86 10.38
CA GLN A 42 -10.01 -16.43 9.06
C GLN A 42 -11.28 -17.31 9.04
N GLN A 43 -11.51 -18.12 10.08
CA GLN A 43 -12.71 -18.96 10.19
C GLN A 43 -13.97 -18.12 10.42
N ASP A 44 -13.91 -17.11 11.29
CA ASP A 44 -15.02 -16.20 11.59
C ASP A 44 -15.41 -15.36 10.37
N LEU A 45 -14.43 -14.82 9.63
CA LEU A 45 -14.66 -14.12 8.36
C LEU A 45 -15.24 -15.04 7.28
N THR A 46 -14.80 -16.30 7.21
CA THR A 46 -15.33 -17.28 6.25
C THR A 46 -16.79 -17.62 6.57
N ALA A 47 -17.11 -17.88 7.84
CA ALA A 47 -18.47 -18.16 8.29
C ALA A 47 -19.43 -16.99 8.02
N LEU A 48 -18.99 -15.75 8.26
CA LEU A 48 -19.76 -14.54 7.96
C LEU A 48 -20.07 -14.43 6.46
N LEU A 49 -19.07 -14.64 5.58
CA LEU A 49 -19.27 -14.62 4.14
C LEU A 49 -20.18 -15.76 3.65
N GLU A 50 -20.08 -16.95 4.24
CA GLU A 50 -21.02 -18.05 3.94
C GLU A 50 -22.46 -17.71 4.32
N ASP A 51 -22.68 -17.05 5.46
CA ASP A 51 -24.02 -16.64 5.91
C ASP A 51 -24.59 -15.47 5.10
N GLU A 52 -23.77 -14.50 4.69
CA GLU A 52 -24.16 -13.48 3.70
C GLU A 52 -24.58 -14.11 2.37
N VAL A 53 -23.85 -15.12 1.88
CA VAL A 53 -24.21 -15.86 0.66
C VAL A 53 -25.54 -16.59 0.84
N LYS A 54 -25.78 -17.25 1.98
CA LYS A 54 -27.07 -17.92 2.28
C LYS A 54 -28.23 -16.93 2.30
N GLU A 55 -28.07 -15.73 2.88
CA GLU A 55 -29.11 -14.70 2.86
C GLU A 55 -29.37 -14.20 1.43
N LEU A 56 -28.32 -13.94 0.65
CA LEU A 56 -28.43 -13.48 -0.74
C LEU A 56 -29.09 -14.54 -1.64
N GLU A 57 -28.81 -15.83 -1.45
CA GLU A 57 -29.50 -16.93 -2.15
C GLU A 57 -30.98 -17.02 -1.77
N ALA A 58 -31.32 -16.91 -0.48
CA ALA A 58 -32.70 -16.89 0.00
C ALA A 58 -33.47 -15.69 -0.58
N ARG A 59 -32.85 -14.51 -0.60
CA ARG A 59 -33.40 -13.28 -1.19
C ARG A 59 -33.56 -13.39 -2.70
N ARG A 60 -32.58 -13.94 -3.42
CA ARG A 60 -32.67 -14.24 -4.85
C ARG A 60 -33.87 -15.15 -5.14
N LYS A 61 -34.05 -16.21 -4.34
CA LYS A 61 -35.14 -17.18 -4.48
C LYS A 61 -36.52 -16.56 -4.21
N ALA A 62 -36.63 -15.65 -3.24
CA ALA A 62 -37.87 -14.91 -2.99
C ALA A 62 -38.25 -14.01 -4.19
N ILE A 63 -37.29 -13.23 -4.72
CA ILE A 63 -37.50 -12.39 -5.91
C ILE A 63 -37.88 -13.24 -7.14
N GLU A 64 -37.27 -14.43 -7.29
CA GLU A 64 -37.59 -15.37 -8.37
C GLU A 64 -39.03 -15.92 -8.27
N GLN A 65 -39.58 -16.06 -7.06
CA GLN A 65 -41.00 -16.40 -6.83
C GLN A 65 -41.94 -15.22 -7.11
N GLU A 66 -41.57 -14.00 -6.71
CA GLU A 66 -42.33 -12.78 -7.04
C GLU A 66 -42.42 -12.58 -8.56
N LEU A 67 -41.31 -12.74 -9.27
CA LEU A 67 -41.25 -12.67 -10.73
C LEU A 67 -42.15 -13.71 -11.39
N GLN A 68 -42.19 -14.96 -10.91
CA GLN A 68 -43.12 -15.98 -11.39
C GLN A 68 -44.59 -15.61 -11.18
N GLY A 69 -44.91 -14.95 -10.06
CA GLY A 69 -46.24 -14.39 -9.79
C GLY A 69 -46.63 -13.27 -10.77
N VAL A 70 -45.70 -12.34 -11.04
CA VAL A 70 -45.88 -11.28 -12.05
C VAL A 70 -46.07 -11.88 -13.44
N ASP A 71 -45.30 -12.89 -13.81
CA ASP A 71 -45.40 -13.59 -15.10
C ASP A 71 -46.77 -14.29 -15.27
N ALA A 72 -47.31 -14.88 -14.20
CA ALA A 72 -48.64 -15.47 -14.21
C ALA A 72 -49.73 -14.41 -14.44
N LEU A 73 -49.64 -13.26 -13.78
CA LEU A 73 -50.54 -12.13 -13.98
C LEU A 73 -50.45 -11.55 -15.40
N ILE A 74 -49.24 -11.42 -15.96
CA ILE A 74 -49.02 -10.99 -17.35
C ILE A 74 -49.73 -11.95 -18.32
N ARG A 75 -49.56 -13.27 -18.15
CA ARG A 75 -50.23 -14.30 -18.98
C ARG A 75 -51.75 -14.23 -18.85
N GLU A 76 -52.29 -13.96 -17.66
CA GLU A 76 -53.72 -13.76 -17.44
C GLU A 76 -54.24 -12.51 -18.18
N LYS A 77 -53.60 -11.35 -18.01
CA LYS A 77 -54.02 -10.11 -18.70
C LYS A 77 -53.87 -10.22 -20.21
N GLN A 78 -52.85 -10.92 -20.73
CA GLN A 78 -52.73 -11.23 -22.15
C GLN A 78 -53.91 -12.08 -22.67
N ARG A 79 -54.35 -13.12 -21.93
CA ARG A 79 -55.54 -13.91 -22.27
C ARG A 79 -56.82 -13.06 -22.28
N LEU A 80 -56.98 -12.16 -21.31
CA LEU A 80 -58.11 -11.22 -21.27
C LEU A 80 -58.12 -10.26 -22.47
N ILE A 81 -56.95 -9.74 -22.87
CA ILE A 81 -56.79 -8.90 -24.06
C ILE A 81 -57.13 -9.67 -25.34
N GLN A 82 -56.68 -10.93 -25.47
CA GLN A 82 -57.03 -11.79 -26.60
C GLN A 82 -58.54 -12.06 -26.67
N ARG A 83 -59.18 -12.39 -25.53
CA ARG A 83 -60.62 -12.61 -25.44
C ARG A 83 -61.42 -11.35 -25.79
N GLY A 84 -61.02 -10.19 -25.27
CA GLY A 84 -61.63 -8.90 -25.60
C GLY A 84 -61.56 -8.58 -27.10
N LYS A 85 -60.44 -8.90 -27.77
CA LYS A 85 -60.31 -8.80 -29.22
C LYS A 85 -61.24 -9.76 -29.98
N SER A 86 -61.38 -11.02 -29.55
CA SER A 86 -62.28 -11.99 -30.21
C SER A 86 -63.77 -11.68 -29.99
N ASP A 87 -64.16 -11.25 -28.79
CA ASP A 87 -65.56 -10.89 -28.50
C ASP A 87 -65.94 -9.56 -29.17
N GLY A 88 -65.00 -8.61 -29.27
CA GLY A 88 -65.13 -7.42 -30.10
C GLY A 88 -65.34 -7.75 -31.59
N ALA A 89 -64.59 -8.71 -32.13
CA ALA A 89 -64.77 -9.17 -33.52
C ALA A 89 -66.14 -9.82 -33.77
N LYS A 90 -66.63 -10.66 -32.83
CA LYS A 90 -68.00 -11.20 -32.88
C LYS A 90 -69.06 -10.10 -32.84
N LYS A 91 -68.91 -9.12 -31.93
CA LYS A 91 -69.87 -8.01 -31.79
C LYS A 91 -69.89 -7.12 -33.04
N LYS A 92 -68.76 -6.91 -33.71
CA LYS A 92 -68.67 -6.20 -35.00
C LYS A 92 -69.33 -6.97 -36.17
N LYS A 93 -69.49 -8.29 -36.06
CA LYS A 93 -70.19 -9.13 -37.05
C LYS A 93 -71.73 -9.13 -36.86
N ASN A 94 -72.22 -8.99 -35.63
CA ASN A 94 -73.66 -8.84 -35.32
C ASN A 94 -74.15 -7.38 -35.36
N GLY A 95 -73.25 -6.39 -35.21
CA GLY A 95 -73.58 -4.97 -35.10
C GLY A 95 -74.01 -4.25 -36.39
N LYS A 96 -74.68 -4.94 -37.34
CA LYS A 96 -75.18 -4.34 -38.59
C LYS A 96 -76.73 -4.33 -38.67
N ASN A 97 -77.42 -4.13 -37.55
CA ASN A 97 -78.84 -3.74 -37.58
C ASN A 97 -79.29 -2.95 -36.34
N LYS A 98 -80.31 -2.09 -36.55
CA LYS A 98 -80.97 -1.15 -35.63
C LYS A 98 -80.14 0.01 -35.07
N LYS A 99 -80.87 1.08 -34.71
CA LYS A 99 -80.45 2.49 -34.52
C LYS A 99 -81.42 3.14 -33.52
N SER A 100 -81.03 4.27 -32.91
CA SER A 100 -81.76 5.04 -31.87
C SER A 100 -81.93 4.32 -30.52
N GLY A 101 -81.99 5.00 -29.38
CA GLY A 101 -81.80 6.44 -29.12
C GLY A 101 -82.23 6.82 -27.70
N GLY A 102 -81.67 7.88 -27.12
CA GLY A 102 -82.09 8.41 -25.81
C GLY A 102 -80.97 8.63 -24.78
N SER A 103 -81.14 9.67 -23.99
CA SER A 103 -80.36 10.17 -22.84
C SER A 103 -81.39 10.97 -21.97
N PRO A 104 -81.16 11.45 -20.73
CA PRO A 104 -79.87 11.64 -20.03
C PRO A 104 -79.84 11.47 -18.48
N ARG A 105 -78.71 11.90 -17.90
CA ARG A 105 -78.51 12.61 -16.60
C ARG A 105 -78.16 11.85 -15.29
N ASN A 106 -77.20 12.48 -14.59
CA ASN A 106 -76.87 12.57 -13.16
C ASN A 106 -76.85 11.31 -12.26
N ALA A 107 -75.69 11.08 -11.61
CA ALA A 107 -75.46 11.57 -10.24
C ALA A 107 -73.96 11.59 -9.88
N GLU A 108 -73.54 12.55 -9.06
CA GLU A 108 -72.24 12.54 -8.36
C GLU A 108 -72.42 12.04 -6.93
N GLN A 109 -71.42 11.38 -6.34
CA GLN A 109 -71.17 11.45 -4.89
C GLN A 109 -69.76 10.99 -4.48
N LYS A 110 -69.21 11.65 -3.45
CA LYS A 110 -67.96 11.32 -2.75
C LYS A 110 -68.09 11.77 -1.28
N PRO A 111 -67.80 10.91 -0.31
CA PRO A 111 -66.82 11.21 0.76
C PRO A 111 -65.54 10.35 0.57
N GLN A 112 -64.31 10.67 1.01
CA GLN A 112 -63.80 11.08 2.33
C GLN A 112 -64.00 10.02 3.45
N ALA A 113 -63.12 9.86 4.45
CA ALA A 113 -61.67 10.08 4.60
C ALA A 113 -61.20 9.55 5.99
N ALA A 114 -60.03 8.91 6.08
CA ALA A 114 -59.22 8.73 7.31
C ALA A 114 -57.83 8.23 6.89
N VAL A 115 -56.67 8.84 7.20
CA VAL A 115 -56.03 9.35 8.44
C VAL A 115 -55.39 8.30 9.35
N ALA A 116 -54.06 8.22 9.27
CA ALA A 116 -53.14 7.89 10.37
C ALA A 116 -51.74 8.42 10.00
N ALA A 117 -51.21 9.39 10.76
CA ALA A 117 -49.88 9.97 10.53
C ALA A 117 -49.24 10.45 11.85
N ALA A 118 -48.01 9.99 12.12
CA ALA A 118 -47.13 10.33 13.25
C ALA A 118 -45.79 9.58 13.00
N SER A 119 -44.54 10.08 13.10
CA SER A 119 -43.94 11.35 13.58
C SER A 119 -44.20 11.67 15.08
N ASN A 120 -43.28 12.20 15.89
CA ASN A 120 -41.86 12.59 15.74
C ASN A 120 -41.20 12.55 17.18
N SER A 121 -40.00 13.01 17.56
CA SER A 121 -38.84 13.72 16.95
C SER A 121 -37.64 13.69 17.93
N ASN A 122 -36.40 13.76 17.43
CA ASN A 122 -35.16 14.15 18.16
C ASN A 122 -34.67 13.18 19.27
N GLY A 123 -33.40 13.16 19.72
CA GLY A 123 -32.20 13.93 19.34
C GLY A 123 -31.80 15.02 20.35
N THR A 124 -30.53 15.10 20.76
CA THR A 124 -29.79 16.31 21.28
C THR A 124 -28.33 15.94 21.62
N VAL A 125 -27.41 16.90 21.51
CA VAL A 125 -25.96 16.80 21.79
C VAL A 125 -25.61 17.46 23.14
N LYS A 126 -24.58 16.98 23.86
CA LYS A 126 -23.71 17.84 24.69
C LYS A 126 -22.38 17.22 25.12
N GLU A 127 -21.36 18.08 25.19
CA GLU A 127 -20.04 17.83 25.79
C GLU A 127 -20.07 18.17 27.30
N LYS A 128 -19.19 17.57 28.13
CA LYS A 128 -17.91 18.21 28.54
C LYS A 128 -17.01 17.38 29.46
N GLU A 129 -15.79 17.87 29.61
CA GLU A 129 -14.64 17.33 30.33
C GLU A 129 -14.84 17.16 31.85
N THR A 130 -14.06 16.25 32.45
CA THR A 130 -13.40 16.52 33.74
C THR A 130 -11.93 16.06 33.69
N VAL A 131 -11.08 16.62 34.57
CA VAL A 131 -9.60 16.59 34.49
C VAL A 131 -9.00 15.91 35.73
N LEU A 132 -7.87 15.21 35.59
CA LEU A 132 -6.76 15.03 36.57
C LEU A 132 -5.63 14.24 35.88
N SER A 133 -4.35 14.65 35.87
CA SER A 133 -3.45 14.68 37.04
C SER A 133 -2.15 15.48 36.77
N PRO A 134 -1.57 16.21 37.76
CA PRO A 134 -0.33 16.96 37.59
C PRO A 134 0.90 16.48 38.41
N LYS A 135 2.09 16.93 38.00
CA LYS A 135 3.44 16.88 38.64
C LYS A 135 4.35 15.66 38.37
N ALA A 136 5.45 15.88 37.64
CA ALA A 136 6.81 15.72 38.20
C ALA A 136 7.92 16.49 37.44
N LYS A 137 8.66 17.31 38.21
CA LYS A 137 10.14 17.52 38.26
C LYS A 137 11.06 16.79 37.23
N LYS A 138 12.25 17.31 36.84
CA LYS A 138 12.95 18.60 37.12
C LYS A 138 14.23 18.84 36.25
N LYS A 139 14.22 19.95 35.51
CA LYS A 139 15.33 20.86 35.11
C LYS A 139 16.73 20.72 35.79
N GLN A 140 17.78 20.49 34.99
CA GLN A 140 19.19 21.00 35.09
C GLN A 140 19.89 20.76 33.71
N GLN A 141 20.62 21.66 33.03
CA GLN A 141 21.81 22.51 33.34
C GLN A 141 23.17 21.74 33.33
N LYS A 142 24.32 22.24 32.80
CA LYS A 142 24.69 23.49 32.05
C LYS A 142 26.22 23.57 31.76
N LYS A 143 26.66 23.92 30.52
CA LYS A 143 28.05 24.38 30.13
C LYS A 143 29.19 23.32 30.30
N LYS A 144 30.45 23.45 29.81
CA LYS A 144 31.30 24.46 29.08
C LYS A 144 32.42 23.64 28.34
N LYS A 145 32.78 23.84 27.06
CA LYS A 145 33.72 24.79 26.42
C LYS A 145 35.25 24.66 26.73
N ALA A 146 36.02 24.07 25.79
CA ALA A 146 37.39 24.43 25.30
C ALA A 146 37.68 23.55 24.04
N THR A 147 38.29 23.89 22.89
CA THR A 147 39.43 24.76 22.45
C THR A 147 40.82 24.22 22.81
N ALA A 148 41.82 24.08 21.90
CA ALA A 148 41.95 24.54 20.50
C ALA A 148 42.91 23.70 19.62
N ALA A 149 43.00 24.08 18.33
CA ALA A 149 44.08 24.10 17.32
C ALA A 149 45.51 23.54 17.63
N ALA A 150 46.42 23.29 16.66
CA ALA A 150 46.50 23.78 15.28
C ALA A 150 47.22 22.82 14.29
N ALA A 151 47.29 23.22 13.02
CA ALA A 151 47.84 22.50 11.87
C ALA A 151 49.37 22.59 11.69
N ALA A 152 49.91 21.72 10.82
CA ALA A 152 51.14 21.94 10.04
C ALA A 152 51.06 21.17 8.70
N THR A 153 51.69 21.70 7.65
CA THR A 153 51.81 21.12 6.28
C THR A 153 53.26 20.54 6.11
N GLU A 154 53.75 19.89 5.04
CA GLU A 154 53.82 20.21 3.59
C GLU A 154 54.25 18.98 2.74
N SER A 155 54.00 19.04 1.42
CA SER A 155 54.83 18.47 0.30
C SER A 155 55.10 16.95 0.19
N ALA A 156 55.35 16.37 -1.00
CA ALA A 156 55.39 16.90 -2.38
C ALA A 156 55.07 15.82 -3.45
N ALA A 157 54.79 16.27 -4.67
CA ALA A 157 54.75 15.54 -5.95
C ALA A 157 53.68 14.43 -6.16
N GLY A 158 53.15 14.20 -7.37
CA GLY A 158 53.29 15.02 -8.58
C GLY A 158 53.31 14.23 -9.91
N VAL A 159 52.15 13.89 -10.46
CA VAL A 159 51.99 13.53 -11.88
C VAL A 159 50.71 14.19 -12.40
N ALA A 160 50.81 14.92 -13.52
CA ALA A 160 49.66 15.58 -14.13
C ALA A 160 48.86 14.61 -15.02
N ASN A 161 47.54 14.77 -15.03
CA ASN A 161 46.69 14.26 -16.10
C ASN A 161 45.53 15.24 -16.34
N ALA A 162 45.04 15.34 -17.57
CA ALA A 162 44.36 16.55 -18.04
C ALA A 162 42.96 16.78 -17.41
N GLU A 163 42.76 17.94 -16.80
CA GLU A 163 41.47 18.39 -16.30
C GLU A 163 40.56 18.86 -17.46
N VAL A 164 39.72 17.96 -17.98
CA VAL A 164 38.47 18.37 -18.63
C VAL A 164 37.48 18.69 -17.50
N GLY A 165 37.04 19.95 -17.42
CA GLY A 165 36.21 20.43 -16.32
C GLY A 165 34.84 19.74 -16.25
N GLU A 166 34.72 18.70 -15.43
CA GLU A 166 33.44 18.08 -15.08
C GLU A 166 32.57 19.06 -14.27
N SER A 167 31.78 19.87 -14.99
CA SER A 167 30.67 20.60 -14.40
C SER A 167 29.78 19.62 -13.62
N LYS A 168 29.46 19.95 -12.36
CA LYS A 168 28.84 19.08 -11.34
C LYS A 168 27.49 18.51 -11.78
N ALA A 169 27.53 17.45 -12.58
CA ALA A 169 26.39 16.91 -13.31
C ALA A 169 25.56 16.00 -12.42
N VAL A 170 24.57 16.56 -11.72
CA VAL A 170 23.54 15.77 -11.04
C VAL A 170 22.74 15.01 -12.10
N LEU A 171 23.03 13.71 -12.23
CA LEU A 171 22.39 12.81 -13.19
C LEU A 171 20.86 12.99 -13.21
N PRO A 172 20.21 13.09 -14.38
CA PRO A 172 18.79 13.39 -14.51
C PRO A 172 17.85 12.64 -13.55
N MET A 173 16.80 13.37 -13.15
CA MET A 173 15.72 12.92 -12.29
C MET A 173 14.40 13.48 -12.85
N ASP A 174 13.31 12.70 -12.79
CA ASP A 174 11.98 13.16 -13.17
C ASP A 174 11.32 14.03 -12.08
N LYS A 175 10.09 14.51 -12.34
CA LYS A 175 9.34 15.39 -11.42
C LYS A 175 9.13 14.74 -10.04
N ASN A 176 8.86 13.44 -9.98
CA ASN A 176 8.47 12.74 -8.77
C ASN A 176 9.71 12.46 -7.90
N LEU A 177 10.80 12.00 -8.51
CA LEU A 177 12.06 11.84 -7.79
C LEU A 177 12.63 13.20 -7.34
N LYS A 178 12.47 14.28 -8.12
CA LYS A 178 12.80 15.66 -7.71
C LYS A 178 11.94 16.22 -6.58
N MET A 179 10.78 15.62 -6.29
CA MET A 179 9.99 15.96 -5.11
C MET A 179 10.61 15.29 -3.88
N VAL A 180 10.73 13.97 -3.90
CA VAL A 180 11.31 13.17 -2.81
C VAL A 180 12.75 13.60 -2.48
N ALA A 181 13.59 13.94 -3.47
CA ALA A 181 14.97 14.36 -3.25
C ALA A 181 15.12 15.70 -2.48
N LYS A 182 14.04 16.47 -2.30
CA LYS A 182 14.02 17.64 -1.40
C LYS A 182 13.82 17.25 0.07
N GLU A 183 13.14 16.13 0.31
CA GLU A 183 12.77 15.63 1.63
C GLU A 183 13.77 14.57 2.14
N GLU A 184 14.37 13.79 1.24
CA GLU A 184 15.47 12.85 1.49
C GLU A 184 16.57 13.01 0.41
N PRO A 185 17.58 13.87 0.64
CA PRO A 185 18.65 14.13 -0.33
C PRO A 185 19.52 12.92 -0.70
N ASN A 186 19.46 11.83 0.08
CA ASN A 186 20.20 10.59 -0.18
C ASN A 186 19.34 9.52 -0.88
N VAL A 187 18.18 9.88 -1.45
CA VAL A 187 17.35 8.96 -2.24
C VAL A 187 18.11 8.42 -3.45
N ALA A 188 18.20 7.09 -3.55
CA ALA A 188 18.75 6.40 -4.70
C ALA A 188 17.68 6.27 -5.81
N PHE A 189 16.51 5.75 -5.42
CA PHE A 189 15.34 5.58 -6.27
C PHE A 189 14.06 5.51 -5.42
N ILE A 190 12.90 5.56 -6.08
CA ILE A 190 11.58 5.47 -5.44
C ILE A 190 10.69 4.40 -6.10
N ILE A 191 9.72 3.87 -5.35
CA ILE A 191 8.62 3.07 -5.88
C ILE A 191 7.30 3.79 -5.58
N GLN A 192 6.49 3.97 -6.61
CA GLN A 192 5.14 4.57 -6.54
C GLN A 192 4.10 3.59 -7.08
N ARG A 193 2.84 3.73 -6.65
CA ARG A 193 1.70 2.97 -7.17
C ARG A 193 0.70 3.90 -7.87
N SER A 194 -0.22 3.33 -8.64
CA SER A 194 -1.34 4.08 -9.23
C SER A 194 -2.51 4.34 -8.27
N ASN A 195 -2.51 3.76 -7.06
CA ASN A 195 -3.65 3.83 -6.13
C ASN A 195 -3.61 4.99 -5.10
N ASN A 196 -2.45 5.63 -4.90
CA ASN A 196 -2.27 6.86 -4.13
C ASN A 196 -0.90 7.49 -4.43
N SER A 197 -0.69 8.72 -3.98
CA SER A 197 0.58 9.46 -4.13
C SER A 197 1.68 9.04 -3.15
N ASN A 198 1.34 8.29 -2.09
CA ASN A 198 2.30 7.78 -1.11
C ASN A 198 3.44 7.03 -1.81
N THR A 199 4.67 7.33 -1.40
CA THR A 199 5.88 6.91 -2.13
C THR A 199 6.82 6.13 -1.22
N VAL A 200 7.25 4.95 -1.67
CA VAL A 200 8.32 4.19 -1.00
C VAL A 200 9.66 4.78 -1.43
N VAL A 201 10.48 5.14 -0.46
CA VAL A 201 11.76 5.81 -0.66
C VAL A 201 12.90 4.87 -0.27
N TYR A 202 13.80 4.60 -1.22
CA TYR A 202 15.02 3.84 -0.98
C TYR A 202 16.18 4.82 -0.92
N ALA A 203 16.74 5.02 0.27
CA ALA A 203 17.77 6.01 0.52
C ALA A 203 19.05 5.37 1.03
N GLY A 204 20.20 5.79 0.50
CA GLY A 204 21.49 5.34 1.00
C GLY A 204 21.80 5.95 2.36
N CYS A 205 22.24 5.13 3.30
CA CYS A 205 22.85 5.60 4.53
C CYS A 205 24.34 5.80 4.27
N LYS A 206 24.88 6.95 4.66
CA LYS A 206 26.31 7.26 4.52
C LYS A 206 27.02 7.05 5.85
N SER A 207 28.31 6.74 5.77
CA SER A 207 29.25 6.80 6.88
C SER A 207 29.23 8.17 7.57
N SER A 208 29.70 8.22 8.83
CA SER A 208 29.80 9.47 9.60
C SER A 208 30.69 10.55 8.98
N ASP A 209 31.58 10.20 8.05
CA ASP A 209 32.42 11.13 7.29
C ASP A 209 31.85 11.49 5.90
N GLY A 210 30.73 10.86 5.50
CA GLY A 210 30.01 11.11 4.26
C GLY A 210 30.67 10.53 2.99
N LYS A 211 31.81 9.84 3.08
CA LYS A 211 32.60 9.38 1.92
C LYS A 211 32.26 7.98 1.43
N SER A 212 31.63 7.15 2.26
CA SER A 212 31.17 5.80 1.92
C SER A 212 29.71 5.60 2.32
N LEU A 213 29.14 4.47 1.91
CA LEU A 213 27.88 3.98 2.49
C LEU A 213 28.16 3.29 3.82
N ASP A 214 27.18 3.29 4.73
CA ASP A 214 27.27 2.60 6.02
C ASP A 214 27.47 1.08 5.82
N GLU A 215 28.44 0.48 6.51
CA GLU A 215 28.80 -0.93 6.32
C GLU A 215 27.75 -1.92 6.85
N THR A 216 26.92 -1.49 7.81
CA THR A 216 25.90 -2.34 8.44
C THR A 216 24.54 -2.20 7.75
N THR A 217 24.19 -0.97 7.38
CA THR A 217 22.86 -0.58 6.90
C THR A 217 23.01 0.39 5.72
N PRO A 218 23.66 -0.01 4.60
CA PRO A 218 23.99 0.89 3.49
C PRO A 218 22.75 1.51 2.82
N ILE A 219 21.58 0.92 3.02
CA ILE A 219 20.30 1.40 2.50
C ILE A 219 19.19 1.27 3.56
N LYS A 220 18.32 2.27 3.62
CA LYS A 220 17.06 2.27 4.37
C LYS A 220 15.88 2.39 3.42
N VAL A 221 14.74 1.82 3.80
CA VAL A 221 13.48 1.92 3.05
C VAL A 221 12.32 2.28 3.97
N PHE A 222 11.52 3.26 3.56
CA PHE A 222 10.41 3.82 4.33
C PHE A 222 9.38 4.47 3.38
N TRP A 223 8.17 4.73 3.86
CA TRP A 223 7.15 5.52 3.17
C TRP A 223 7.34 7.01 3.43
N ILE A 224 7.07 7.85 2.42
CA ILE A 224 6.60 9.23 2.59
C ILE A 224 5.11 9.27 2.25
N MET A 225 4.30 9.69 3.22
CA MET A 225 2.85 9.63 3.15
C MET A 225 2.25 10.94 2.64
N TYR A 226 2.36 11.17 1.33
CA TYR A 226 1.84 12.37 0.64
C TYR A 226 0.31 12.55 0.70
N GLU A 227 -0.45 11.50 1.05
CA GLU A 227 -1.90 11.61 1.36
C GLU A 227 -2.19 12.15 2.79
N LYS A 228 -1.16 12.39 3.62
CA LYS A 228 -1.29 12.87 5.01
C LYS A 228 -0.64 14.26 5.15
N GLU A 229 -1.27 15.13 5.95
CA GLU A 229 -0.76 16.47 6.22
C GLU A 229 0.67 16.43 6.79
N GLY A 230 1.57 17.24 6.21
CA GLY A 230 2.98 17.31 6.62
C GLY A 230 3.88 16.19 6.08
N ASN A 231 3.38 15.34 5.17
CA ASN A 231 4.13 14.24 4.52
C ASN A 231 4.89 13.33 5.51
N PRO A 232 4.25 12.79 6.57
CA PRO A 232 4.93 12.00 7.59
C PRO A 232 5.64 10.77 6.99
N ARG A 233 6.77 10.42 7.60
CA ARG A 233 7.54 9.21 7.26
C ARG A 233 7.06 8.04 8.11
N GLU A 234 6.83 6.89 7.48
CA GLU A 234 6.35 5.67 8.14
C GLU A 234 7.22 4.47 7.74
N ASP A 235 7.62 3.64 8.71
CA ASP A 235 8.41 2.43 8.46
C ASP A 235 7.58 1.35 7.75
N LEU A 236 8.24 0.50 6.95
CA LEU A 236 7.57 -0.68 6.37
C LEU A 236 7.16 -1.66 7.48
N ASN A 237 5.88 -2.05 7.47
CA ASN A 237 5.40 -3.16 8.30
C ASN A 237 6.02 -4.50 7.85
N MET A 238 5.88 -5.54 8.69
CA MET A 238 6.54 -6.85 8.43
C MET A 238 6.11 -7.49 7.11
N ILE A 239 4.84 -7.37 6.71
CA ILE A 239 4.32 -7.95 5.46
C ILE A 239 4.89 -7.19 4.27
N GLU A 240 4.81 -5.85 4.28
CA GLU A 240 5.39 -5.00 3.23
C GLU A 240 6.88 -5.24 3.03
N ARG A 241 7.62 -5.35 4.15
CA ARG A 241 9.05 -5.65 4.17
C ARG A 241 9.35 -6.99 3.51
N ASN A 242 8.64 -8.06 3.87
CA ASN A 242 8.96 -9.40 3.38
C ASN A 242 8.42 -9.69 1.97
N THR A 243 7.39 -8.97 1.51
CA THR A 243 6.68 -9.28 0.25
C THR A 243 6.97 -8.30 -0.89
N ALA A 244 6.96 -6.98 -0.64
CA ALA A 244 6.83 -5.97 -1.70
C ALA A 244 7.94 -4.91 -1.72
N TYR A 245 8.37 -4.43 -0.55
CA TYR A 245 9.17 -3.20 -0.43
C TYR A 245 10.43 -3.33 0.42
N GLY A 246 10.64 -4.43 1.14
CA GLY A 246 11.91 -4.62 1.85
C GLY A 246 13.09 -4.71 0.89
N VAL A 247 14.24 -4.35 1.42
CA VAL A 247 15.55 -4.55 0.78
C VAL A 247 16.45 -5.27 1.77
N THR A 248 17.19 -6.25 1.29
CA THR A 248 18.36 -6.80 2.00
C THR A 248 19.62 -6.37 1.25
N SER A 249 20.71 -6.16 1.99
CA SER A 249 21.98 -5.69 1.44
C SER A 249 23.15 -6.50 1.97
N LYS A 250 24.13 -6.76 1.11
CA LYS A 250 25.43 -7.33 1.45
C LYS A 250 26.55 -6.57 0.73
N PRO A 251 27.80 -6.59 1.22
CA PRO A 251 28.95 -6.14 0.45
C PRO A 251 29.04 -6.86 -0.91
N SER A 252 29.59 -6.17 -1.91
CA SER A 252 30.00 -6.79 -3.18
C SER A 252 31.51 -7.08 -3.17
N ASP A 253 32.01 -7.70 -4.24
CA ASP A 253 33.45 -7.89 -4.46
C ASP A 253 34.21 -6.59 -4.78
N VAL A 254 33.48 -5.48 -5.01
CA VAL A 254 34.04 -4.14 -5.28
C VAL A 254 33.94 -3.26 -4.03
N PRO A 255 35.07 -2.74 -3.48
CA PRO A 255 35.07 -1.89 -2.31
C PRO A 255 34.18 -0.64 -2.46
N GLY A 256 33.28 -0.44 -1.48
CA GLY A 256 32.32 0.67 -1.48
C GLY A 256 31.03 0.43 -2.27
N GLU A 257 30.90 -0.71 -2.98
CA GLU A 257 29.66 -1.10 -3.65
C GLU A 257 28.97 -2.26 -2.90
N TYR A 258 27.64 -2.19 -2.79
CA TYR A 258 26.81 -3.16 -2.06
C TYR A 258 25.77 -3.78 -2.98
N LEU A 259 25.58 -5.09 -2.90
CA LEU A 259 24.50 -5.80 -3.59
C LEU A 259 23.22 -5.67 -2.76
N ALA A 260 22.20 -5.04 -3.35
CA ALA A 260 20.88 -4.83 -2.77
C ALA A 260 19.84 -5.70 -3.49
N ALA A 261 19.14 -6.56 -2.76
CA ALA A 261 18.03 -7.37 -3.26
C ALA A 261 16.69 -6.75 -2.81
N ILE A 262 15.89 -6.26 -3.76
CA ILE A 262 14.61 -5.58 -3.50
C ILE A 262 13.49 -6.60 -3.65
N ALA A 263 12.58 -6.67 -2.67
CA ALA A 263 11.54 -7.70 -2.59
C ALA A 263 10.61 -7.77 -3.82
N SER A 264 10.43 -6.67 -4.56
CA SER A 264 9.63 -6.58 -5.80
C SER A 264 10.44 -6.64 -7.11
N LEU A 265 11.78 -6.58 -7.06
CA LEU A 265 12.66 -6.60 -8.24
C LEU A 265 13.57 -7.84 -8.25
N ARG A 266 13.05 -9.01 -7.85
CA ARG A 266 13.79 -10.28 -7.73
C ARG A 266 14.30 -10.84 -9.08
N ASP A 267 14.03 -10.16 -10.19
CA ASP A 267 14.46 -10.51 -11.54
C ASP A 267 15.75 -9.80 -11.99
N ARG A 268 16.35 -8.96 -11.14
CA ARG A 268 17.56 -8.18 -11.43
C ARG A 268 18.34 -7.85 -10.17
N ASP A 269 19.66 -7.84 -10.27
CA ASP A 269 20.52 -7.30 -9.22
C ASP A 269 20.44 -5.77 -9.19
N CYS A 270 20.54 -5.19 -7.99
CA CYS A 270 20.83 -3.77 -7.82
C CYS A 270 22.18 -3.59 -7.09
N VAL A 271 23.06 -2.77 -7.65
CA VAL A 271 24.34 -2.38 -7.04
C VAL A 271 24.21 -0.96 -6.50
N LEU A 272 24.39 -0.79 -5.20
CA LEU A 272 24.30 0.50 -4.50
C LEU A 272 25.71 1.04 -4.24
N ARG A 273 25.95 2.30 -4.61
CA ARG A 273 27.25 2.99 -4.42
C ARG A 273 27.10 4.50 -4.31
N LEU A 274 28.20 5.20 -4.07
CA LEU A 274 28.30 6.65 -4.25
C LEU A 274 28.96 7.00 -5.60
N ASP A 275 28.66 8.18 -6.14
CA ASP A 275 29.40 8.77 -7.26
C ASP A 275 30.56 9.68 -6.78
N LYS A 276 31.32 10.25 -7.73
CA LYS A 276 32.43 11.20 -7.47
C LYS A 276 32.02 12.44 -6.64
N HIS A 277 30.73 12.74 -6.57
CA HIS A 277 30.16 13.90 -5.88
C HIS A 277 29.46 13.51 -4.57
N GLY A 278 29.48 12.23 -4.20
CA GLY A 278 28.80 11.69 -3.03
C GLY A 278 27.29 11.52 -3.19
N ASN A 279 26.73 11.54 -4.40
CA ASN A 279 25.32 11.19 -4.62
C ASN A 279 25.15 9.67 -4.51
N VAL A 280 24.02 9.21 -3.95
CA VAL A 280 23.70 7.78 -3.89
C VAL A 280 23.16 7.32 -5.25
N LEU A 281 23.73 6.24 -5.79
CA LEU A 281 23.28 5.59 -7.03
C LEU A 281 22.90 4.14 -6.75
N ALA A 282 21.75 3.72 -7.28
CA ALA A 282 21.41 2.31 -7.47
C ALA A 282 21.53 1.98 -8.97
N LEU A 283 22.46 1.10 -9.33
CA LEU A 283 22.66 0.60 -10.69
C LEU A 283 21.95 -0.75 -10.86
N THR A 284 21.26 -0.97 -11.97
CA THR A 284 20.60 -2.24 -12.28
C THR A 284 20.58 -2.52 -13.78
N THR A 285 19.90 -3.59 -14.20
CA THR A 285 19.56 -3.84 -15.61
C THR A 285 18.19 -3.25 -15.93
N ILE A 286 18.11 -2.42 -16.96
CA ILE A 286 16.85 -1.81 -17.45
C ILE A 286 16.79 -2.03 -18.96
N ASN A 287 15.76 -2.73 -19.43
CA ASN A 287 15.53 -3.06 -20.85
C ASN A 287 16.78 -3.66 -21.52
N GLY A 288 17.39 -4.65 -20.86
CA GLY A 288 18.62 -5.34 -21.30
C GLY A 288 19.93 -4.55 -21.12
N LYS A 289 19.90 -3.22 -20.97
CA LYS A 289 21.09 -2.41 -20.66
C LYS A 289 21.49 -2.62 -19.19
N LYS A 290 22.71 -3.12 -18.95
CA LYS A 290 23.31 -3.25 -17.61
C LYS A 290 23.90 -1.93 -17.12
N GLY A 291 24.04 -1.76 -15.80
CA GLY A 291 24.70 -0.61 -15.18
C GLY A 291 23.89 0.71 -15.26
N MET A 292 22.60 0.62 -15.54
CA MET A 292 21.71 1.78 -15.67
C MET A 292 21.28 2.27 -14.29
N VAL A 293 21.27 3.59 -14.08
CA VAL A 293 20.90 4.20 -12.79
C VAL A 293 19.38 4.14 -12.64
N LEU A 294 18.89 3.31 -11.72
CA LEU A 294 17.48 3.24 -11.37
C LEU A 294 17.01 4.57 -10.75
N ARG A 295 15.88 5.12 -11.19
CA ARG A 295 15.32 6.39 -10.68
C ARG A 295 13.93 6.22 -10.08
N ARG A 296 12.99 5.61 -10.79
CA ARG A 296 11.63 5.38 -10.31
C ARG A 296 11.06 4.09 -10.88
N VAL A 297 10.46 3.28 -10.01
CA VAL A 297 9.52 2.23 -10.41
C VAL A 297 8.11 2.77 -10.18
N PHE A 298 7.22 2.59 -11.15
CA PHE A 298 5.80 2.88 -11.01
C PHE A 298 4.99 1.61 -11.27
N VAL A 299 4.15 1.23 -10.31
CA VAL A 299 3.35 0.01 -10.34
C VAL A 299 1.90 0.38 -10.63
N GLN A 300 1.42 0.01 -11.82
CA GLN A 300 0.01 0.10 -12.13
C GLN A 300 -0.74 -1.03 -11.44
N MET A 301 -1.45 -0.67 -10.39
CA MET A 301 -2.43 -1.53 -9.74
C MET A 301 -3.68 -1.66 -10.63
N THR A 302 -4.30 -2.84 -10.57
CA THR A 302 -5.65 -3.13 -11.07
C THR A 302 -6.37 -4.02 -10.04
N THR A 303 -7.64 -4.32 -10.27
CA THR A 303 -8.43 -5.17 -9.38
C THR A 303 -9.02 -6.33 -10.18
N SER A 304 -8.78 -7.56 -9.73
CA SER A 304 -9.32 -8.78 -10.32
C SER A 304 -10.06 -9.56 -9.25
N TRP A 305 -11.35 -9.85 -9.46
CA TRP A 305 -12.23 -10.49 -8.46
C TRP A 305 -12.21 -9.81 -7.07
N GLY A 306 -12.11 -8.48 -7.04
CA GLY A 306 -11.99 -7.69 -5.80
C GLY A 306 -10.58 -7.64 -5.20
N ILE A 307 -9.66 -8.49 -5.64
CA ILE A 307 -8.28 -8.57 -5.13
C ILE A 307 -7.39 -7.54 -5.87
N PRO A 308 -6.64 -6.67 -5.14
CA PRO A 308 -5.63 -5.81 -5.74
C PRO A 308 -4.51 -6.62 -6.38
N THR A 309 -4.23 -6.35 -7.65
CA THR A 309 -3.23 -7.05 -8.47
C THR A 309 -2.40 -6.04 -9.28
N VAL A 310 -1.29 -6.50 -9.86
CA VAL A 310 -0.44 -5.65 -10.73
C VAL A 310 -0.77 -5.94 -12.20
N ASP A 311 -1.12 -4.91 -12.96
CA ASP A 311 -1.25 -4.96 -14.43
C ASP A 311 0.15 -4.86 -15.07
N TYR A 312 0.85 -3.76 -14.78
CA TYR A 312 2.22 -3.55 -15.25
C TYR A 312 3.08 -2.77 -14.26
N VAL A 313 4.39 -2.86 -14.49
CA VAL A 313 5.43 -2.09 -13.82
C VAL A 313 6.21 -1.31 -14.87
N ASP A 314 6.33 0.00 -14.65
CA ASP A 314 7.14 0.93 -15.43
C ASP A 314 8.43 1.23 -14.65
N ILE A 315 9.57 0.83 -15.21
CA ILE A 315 10.89 1.02 -14.61
C ILE A 315 11.60 2.12 -15.39
N HIS A 316 11.87 3.24 -14.72
CA HIS A 316 12.58 4.39 -15.26
C HIS A 316 13.96 4.51 -14.65
N GLY A 317 14.96 4.73 -15.50
CA GLY A 317 16.33 5.01 -15.11
C GLY A 317 17.02 5.99 -16.05
N VAL A 318 18.33 6.12 -15.88
CA VAL A 318 19.20 7.00 -16.68
C VAL A 318 20.50 6.26 -16.98
N ASP A 319 20.99 6.42 -18.20
CA ASP A 319 22.32 5.97 -18.61
C ASP A 319 23.39 6.85 -17.92
N PRO A 320 24.30 6.31 -17.09
CA PRO A 320 25.27 7.11 -16.34
C PRO A 320 26.36 7.74 -17.22
N THR A 321 26.46 7.36 -18.50
CA THR A 321 27.48 7.84 -19.43
C THR A 321 26.89 8.81 -20.45
N THR A 322 25.71 8.52 -21.01
CA THR A 322 25.05 9.42 -21.99
C THR A 322 24.08 10.42 -21.37
N HIS A 323 23.71 10.21 -20.09
CA HIS A 323 22.65 10.92 -19.37
C HIS A 323 21.24 10.77 -20.01
N GLU A 324 21.07 9.89 -20.98
CA GLU A 324 19.78 9.63 -21.61
C GLU A 324 18.83 8.84 -20.68
N PRO A 325 17.52 9.12 -20.73
CA PRO A 325 16.54 8.34 -19.98
C PRO A 325 16.42 6.92 -20.58
N VAL A 326 16.43 5.91 -19.72
CA VAL A 326 16.14 4.52 -20.10
C VAL A 326 14.87 4.03 -19.42
N TYR A 327 14.14 3.15 -20.11
CA TYR A 327 12.81 2.73 -19.72
C TYR A 327 12.54 1.28 -20.10
N GLU A 328 11.87 0.56 -19.20
CA GLU A 328 11.38 -0.80 -19.37
C GLU A 328 9.93 -0.88 -18.89
N LYS A 329 9.05 -1.51 -19.67
CA LYS A 329 7.68 -1.85 -19.26
C LYS A 329 7.53 -3.34 -19.11
N LYS A 330 7.24 -3.80 -17.89
CA LYS A 330 7.02 -5.21 -17.57
C LYS A 330 5.54 -5.42 -17.24
N LYS A 331 4.83 -6.16 -18.08
CA LYS A 331 3.49 -6.66 -17.73
C LYS A 331 3.61 -7.90 -16.85
N ASN A 332 2.61 -8.13 -16.00
CA ASN A 332 2.44 -9.45 -15.39
C ASN A 332 2.07 -10.48 -16.49
N LYS A 333 2.56 -11.71 -16.40
CA LYS A 333 2.34 -12.81 -17.36
C LYS A 333 1.74 -14.00 -16.65
#